data_AF-A0A7L1WHR3-F1
#
_entry.id   AF-A0A7L1WHR3-F1
#
_cell.length_a   1.000
_cell.length_b   1.000
_cell.length_c   1.000
_cell.angle_alpha   90.00
_cell.angle_beta   90.00
_cell.angle_gamma   90.00
#
_symmetry.space_group_name_H-M   'P 1'
#
loop_
_entity.id
_entity.type
_entity.pdbx_description
1 polymer ?
#
loop_
_entity_poly.entity_id
_entity_poly.type
_entity_poly.pdbx_seq_one_letter_code
_entity_poly.pdbx_strand_id
1 'polypeptide(L)'
;MEGPWVGSWRPHPRRGPILAEFNTPGPKYWIPGTTGQTAHDPTRDKAPAYSFRGTKPAATESCSPGPKYFIQPSMTKTGKYVSPSAHMIGRPHSKIEVTPGPSDYTTEHANKHVYYTTQGKTMVFRPKYDKILLTPGPGTYSLPRILGPNTVYTHAEPCYSMRWKSQHQSCFQDLANTPGPAAFNKVELDIYKPRAPMYSI
;
A
#
# COMPACT_ATOMS: atom_id res chain seq x y z
N MET A 1 -34.25 72.21 47.69
CA MET A 1 -33.88 72.69 46.34
C MET A 1 -34.72 71.91 45.34
N GLU A 2 -35.79 72.51 44.81
CA GLU A 2 -36.61 71.87 43.76
C GLU A 2 -35.89 71.99 42.40
N GLY A 3 -35.74 70.86 41.69
CA GLY A 3 -35.07 70.81 40.39
C GLY A 3 -35.91 71.37 39.23
N PRO A 4 -35.30 71.73 38.09
CA PRO A 4 -35.98 72.37 36.96
C PRO A 4 -36.93 71.41 36.23
N TRP A 5 -38.03 71.97 35.70
CA TRP A 5 -38.99 71.24 34.87
C TRP A 5 -38.41 70.87 33.51
N VAL A 6 -38.85 69.73 32.96
CA VAL A 6 -38.59 69.34 31.57
C VAL A 6 -39.94 69.11 30.88
N GLY A 7 -40.48 70.14 30.22
CA GLY A 7 -41.79 70.07 29.56
C GLY A 7 -42.98 69.97 30.53
N SER A 8 -44.01 69.19 30.17
CA SER A 8 -45.28 69.05 30.91
C SER A 8 -45.28 68.00 32.02
N TRP A 9 -44.15 67.30 32.25
CA TRP A 9 -44.05 66.26 33.27
C TRP A 9 -42.80 66.45 34.12
N ARG A 10 -42.89 66.10 35.41
CA ARG A 10 -41.74 66.12 36.32
C ARG A 10 -41.10 64.73 36.40
N PRO A 11 -39.80 64.58 36.08
CA PRO A 11 -39.05 63.39 36.41
C PRO A 11 -39.20 63.08 37.90
N HIS A 12 -39.68 61.87 38.21
CA HIS A 12 -39.87 61.46 39.59
C HIS A 12 -38.49 61.45 40.29
N PRO A 13 -38.32 62.20 41.40
CA PRO A 13 -37.07 62.15 42.15
C PRO A 13 -36.88 60.73 42.67
N ARG A 14 -35.66 60.18 42.54
CA ARG A 14 -35.32 58.87 43.09
C ARG A 14 -35.68 58.83 44.58
N ARG A 15 -36.45 57.82 45.00
CA ARG A 15 -37.00 57.71 46.36
C ARG A 15 -35.95 57.37 47.42
N GLY A 16 -34.73 57.03 47.00
CA GLY A 16 -33.60 56.65 47.83
C GLY A 16 -32.56 55.88 47.00
N PRO A 17 -31.43 55.51 47.60
CA PRO A 17 -30.44 54.66 46.94
C PRO A 17 -30.99 53.24 46.72
N ILE A 18 -30.73 52.67 45.54
CA ILE A 18 -31.11 51.30 45.21
C ILE A 18 -29.97 50.34 45.54
N LEU A 19 -30.27 49.09 45.90
CA LEU A 19 -29.26 48.09 46.32
C LEU A 19 -28.11 47.90 45.31
N ALA A 20 -28.34 48.13 44.01
CA ALA A 20 -27.32 48.06 42.97
C ALA A 20 -26.24 49.17 43.06
N GLU A 21 -26.51 50.27 43.77
CA GLU A 21 -25.54 51.36 44.01
C GLU A 21 -24.60 51.03 45.18
N PHE A 22 -24.95 50.06 46.02
CA PHE A 22 -24.10 49.63 47.11
C PHE A 22 -23.15 48.55 46.60
N ASN A 23 -21.84 48.83 46.65
CA ASN A 23 -20.78 47.84 46.48
C ASN A 23 -20.70 46.91 47.71
N THR A 24 -21.83 46.35 48.14
CA THR A 24 -21.83 45.24 49.08
C THR A 24 -21.31 44.01 48.35
N PRO A 25 -20.40 43.22 48.93
CA PRO A 25 -19.96 41.93 48.40
C PRO A 25 -21.07 40.88 48.54
N GLY A 26 -22.28 41.22 48.08
CA GLY A 26 -23.36 40.26 47.89
C GLY A 26 -22.95 39.27 46.80
N PRO A 27 -23.50 38.04 46.81
CA PRO A 27 -23.11 37.02 45.87
C PRO A 27 -23.34 37.49 44.44
N LYS A 28 -22.24 37.85 43.77
CA LYS A 28 -22.22 38.14 42.34
C LYS A 28 -22.26 36.80 41.62
N TYR A 29 -23.47 36.26 41.47
CA TYR A 29 -23.65 35.03 40.72
C TYR A 29 -23.20 35.27 39.29
N TRP A 30 -22.17 34.56 38.87
CA TRP A 30 -21.71 34.55 37.49
C TRP A 30 -22.81 33.90 36.65
N ILE A 31 -23.64 34.73 36.00
CA ILE A 31 -24.61 34.25 35.03
C ILE A 31 -23.84 34.01 33.73
N PRO A 32 -23.73 32.76 33.25
CA PRO A 32 -23.10 32.48 31.97
C PRO A 32 -23.85 33.21 30.85
N GLY A 33 -23.11 33.75 29.88
CA GLY A 33 -23.71 34.45 28.75
C GLY A 33 -24.48 33.46 27.86
N THR A 34 -25.59 33.91 27.28
CA THR A 34 -26.35 33.14 26.27
C THR A 34 -25.83 33.34 24.85
N THR A 35 -24.77 34.14 24.67
CA THR A 35 -24.25 34.51 23.35
C THR A 35 -22.82 33.99 23.18
N GLY A 36 -22.58 33.23 22.11
CA GLY A 36 -21.24 32.76 21.74
C GLY A 36 -20.95 31.31 22.14
N GLN A 37 -19.80 30.81 21.69
CA GLN A 37 -19.38 29.42 21.95
C GLN A 37 -18.78 29.25 23.35
N THR A 38 -17.93 30.19 23.76
CA THR A 38 -17.19 30.13 25.02
C THR A 38 -18.06 30.61 26.17
N ALA A 39 -18.14 29.83 27.25
CA ALA A 39 -18.94 30.13 28.46
C ALA A 39 -20.47 30.28 28.22
N HIS A 40 -21.03 29.53 27.27
CA HIS A 40 -22.48 29.43 27.06
C HIS A 40 -23.16 28.66 28.19
N ASP A 41 -24.33 29.13 28.64
CA ASP A 41 -25.17 28.43 29.61
C ASP A 41 -25.58 27.04 29.09
N PRO A 42 -25.25 25.93 29.76
CA PRO A 42 -25.59 24.59 29.30
C PRO A 42 -27.10 24.28 29.37
N THR A 43 -27.88 25.07 30.10
CA THR A 43 -29.33 24.87 30.23
C THR A 43 -30.13 25.41 29.06
N ARG A 44 -29.52 26.17 28.15
CA ARG A 44 -30.19 26.82 27.02
C ARG A 44 -29.64 26.32 25.69
N ASP A 45 -30.50 26.31 24.68
CA ASP A 45 -30.12 25.88 23.34
C ASP A 45 -29.08 26.82 22.73
N LYS A 46 -28.10 26.21 22.06
CA LYS A 46 -26.97 26.90 21.47
C LYS A 46 -26.98 26.74 19.96
N ALA A 47 -26.78 27.85 19.23
CA ALA A 47 -26.65 27.81 17.78
C ALA A 47 -25.34 27.08 17.36
N PRO A 48 -25.33 26.39 16.20
CA PRO A 48 -24.14 25.72 15.69
C PRO A 48 -23.00 26.72 15.41
N ALA A 49 -21.78 26.37 15.83
CA ALA A 49 -20.58 27.16 15.58
C ALA A 49 -19.72 26.50 14.51
N TYR A 50 -19.44 27.22 13.42
CA TYR A 50 -18.58 26.75 12.33
C TYR A 50 -17.21 27.42 12.45
N SER A 51 -16.14 26.63 12.54
CA SER A 51 -14.78 27.13 12.38
C SER A 51 -14.28 26.78 10.98
N PHE A 52 -13.88 27.78 10.21
CA PHE A 52 -13.09 27.52 9.01
C PHE A 52 -11.67 27.16 9.44
N ARG A 53 -11.20 25.99 9.00
CA ARG A 53 -9.83 25.56 9.25
C ARG A 53 -8.89 26.55 8.55
N GLY A 54 -8.24 27.42 9.32
CA GLY A 54 -7.23 28.34 8.79
C GLY A 54 -6.11 27.59 8.06
N THR A 55 -5.46 28.27 7.12
CA THR A 55 -4.28 27.78 6.41
C THR A 55 -3.23 27.35 7.43
N LYS A 56 -2.65 26.15 7.27
CA LYS A 56 -1.56 25.70 8.15
C LYS A 56 -0.43 26.74 8.07
N PRO A 57 0.22 27.13 9.17
CA PRO A 57 1.41 27.97 9.09
C PRO A 57 2.42 27.30 8.16
N ALA A 58 3.08 28.09 7.32
CA ALA A 58 4.13 27.57 6.46
C ALA A 58 5.17 26.88 7.34
N ALA A 59 5.46 25.61 7.04
CA ALA A 59 6.50 24.89 7.75
C ALA A 59 7.79 25.71 7.62
N THR A 60 8.43 26.03 8.74
CA THR A 60 9.76 26.65 8.77
C THR A 60 10.80 25.60 8.38
N GLU A 61 10.65 25.03 7.20
CA GLU A 61 11.75 24.32 6.56
C GLU A 61 12.67 25.39 6.03
N SER A 62 13.92 25.35 6.50
CA SER A 62 14.99 26.25 6.07
C SER A 62 15.14 26.19 4.55
N CYS A 63 14.48 27.11 3.84
CA CYS A 63 14.65 27.27 2.40
C CYS A 63 15.98 27.98 2.13
N SER A 64 17.09 27.26 2.24
CA SER A 64 18.32 27.65 1.56
C SER A 64 18.20 27.29 0.08
N PRO A 65 18.65 28.12 -0.87
CA PRO A 65 18.55 27.88 -2.31
C PRO A 65 19.44 26.72 -2.82
N GLY A 66 19.90 25.85 -1.93
CA GLY A 66 20.79 24.74 -2.27
C GLY A 66 20.55 23.53 -1.38
N PRO A 67 20.99 22.35 -1.84
CA PRO A 67 20.93 21.12 -1.06
C PRO A 67 21.65 21.31 0.27
N LYS A 68 21.06 20.81 1.36
CA LYS A 68 21.65 20.84 2.71
C LYS A 68 23.00 20.09 2.79
N TYR A 69 23.33 19.30 1.78
CA TYR A 69 24.52 18.47 1.69
C TYR A 69 25.25 18.69 0.37
N PHE A 70 26.58 18.53 0.39
CA PHE A 70 27.42 18.65 -0.79
C PHE A 70 27.10 17.55 -1.81
N ILE A 71 26.74 17.94 -3.03
CA ILE A 71 26.53 17.05 -4.17
C ILE A 71 27.78 17.10 -5.04
N GLN A 72 28.37 15.94 -5.32
CA GLN A 72 29.51 15.83 -6.23
C GLN A 72 29.13 16.34 -7.63
N PRO A 73 29.90 17.25 -8.26
CA PRO A 73 29.56 17.82 -9.58
C PRO A 73 29.47 16.79 -10.71
N SER A 74 30.07 15.62 -10.52
CA SER A 74 30.01 14.51 -11.48
C SER A 74 28.69 13.73 -11.44
N MET A 75 27.72 14.10 -10.60
CA MET A 75 26.48 13.36 -10.41
C MET A 75 25.34 13.95 -11.25
N THR A 76 24.83 13.18 -12.22
CA THR A 76 23.67 13.52 -13.06
C THR A 76 22.41 12.81 -12.55
N LYS A 77 21.24 13.11 -13.15
CA LYS A 77 19.95 12.48 -12.80
C LYS A 77 19.99 10.94 -12.85
N THR A 78 20.87 10.36 -13.66
CA THR A 78 21.01 8.91 -13.87
C THR A 78 22.18 8.29 -13.10
N GLY A 79 22.93 9.07 -12.32
CA GLY A 79 24.09 8.60 -11.56
C GLY A 79 25.38 9.35 -11.89
N LYS A 80 26.53 8.78 -11.53
CA LYS A 80 27.84 9.39 -11.79
C LYS A 80 28.12 9.42 -13.31
N TYR A 81 28.43 10.60 -13.84
CA TYR A 81 28.91 10.76 -15.20
C TYR A 81 30.25 10.05 -15.37
N VAL A 82 30.31 9.17 -16.36
CA VAL A 82 31.52 8.48 -16.81
C VAL A 82 31.69 8.82 -18.29
N SER A 83 32.85 9.34 -18.67
CA SER A 83 33.16 9.63 -20.08
C SER A 83 33.11 8.32 -20.91
N PRO A 84 32.59 8.33 -22.14
CA PRO A 84 32.61 7.16 -23.01
C PRO A 84 34.03 6.57 -23.11
N SER A 85 34.21 5.31 -22.72
CA SER A 85 35.49 4.61 -22.88
C SER A 85 35.62 4.09 -24.30
N ALA A 86 36.81 4.21 -24.90
CA ALA A 86 37.09 3.57 -26.17
C ALA A 86 36.85 2.06 -26.07
N HIS A 87 35.90 1.53 -26.85
CA HIS A 87 35.72 0.10 -26.98
C HIS A 87 36.84 -0.46 -27.85
N MET A 88 37.72 -1.29 -27.28
CA MET A 88 38.64 -2.10 -28.07
C MET A 88 37.84 -3.21 -28.77
N ILE A 89 37.32 -2.90 -29.95
CA ILE A 89 36.71 -3.90 -30.84
C ILE A 89 37.84 -4.66 -31.55
N GLY A 90 37.76 -5.98 -31.55
CA GLY A 90 38.69 -6.84 -32.28
C GLY A 90 38.69 -6.53 -33.78
N ARG A 91 39.82 -6.74 -34.44
CA ARG A 91 39.97 -6.47 -35.87
C ARG A 91 38.90 -7.26 -36.65
N PRO A 92 38.09 -6.62 -37.52
CA PRO A 92 37.14 -7.36 -38.33
C PRO A 92 37.90 -8.32 -39.24
N HIS A 93 37.49 -9.58 -39.26
CA HIS A 93 38.03 -10.55 -40.21
C HIS A 93 37.68 -10.09 -41.63
N SER A 94 38.70 -9.77 -42.43
CA SER A 94 38.54 -9.53 -43.86
C SER A 94 38.08 -10.85 -44.49
N LYS A 95 36.85 -10.89 -45.00
CA LYS A 95 36.39 -12.00 -45.82
C LYS A 95 37.17 -11.95 -47.15
N ILE A 96 37.66 -13.09 -47.60
CA ILE A 96 38.21 -13.22 -48.95
C ILE A 96 37.03 -13.04 -49.91
N GLU A 97 37.09 -12.00 -50.75
CA GLU A 97 36.07 -11.79 -51.78
C GLU A 97 36.20 -12.92 -52.80
N VAL A 98 35.19 -13.79 -52.86
CA VAL A 98 35.09 -14.83 -53.87
C VAL A 98 34.62 -14.16 -55.15
N THR A 99 35.50 -14.06 -56.14
CA THR A 99 35.12 -13.59 -57.47
C THR A 99 34.19 -14.62 -58.13
N PRO A 100 33.08 -14.18 -58.74
CA PRO A 100 32.19 -15.07 -59.49
C PRO A 100 32.96 -15.75 -60.63
N GLY A 101 32.60 -17.01 -60.92
CA GLY A 101 33.16 -17.72 -62.07
C GLY A 101 32.70 -17.09 -63.39
N PRO A 102 33.35 -17.41 -64.53
CA PRO A 102 33.00 -16.84 -65.85
C PRO A 102 31.53 -17.06 -66.26
N SER A 103 30.84 -18.07 -65.69
CA SER A 103 29.42 -18.34 -65.94
C SER A 103 28.46 -17.73 -64.91
N ASP A 104 28.97 -17.14 -63.81
CA ASP A 104 28.15 -16.58 -62.73
C ASP A 104 27.84 -15.08 -62.93
N TYR A 105 28.39 -14.47 -63.98
CA TYR A 105 28.10 -13.08 -64.35
C TYR A 105 26.68 -12.99 -64.91
N THR A 106 25.78 -12.31 -64.18
CA THR A 106 24.42 -11.99 -64.64
C THR A 106 24.35 -10.52 -65.08
N THR A 107 23.95 -10.27 -66.34
CA THR A 107 23.82 -8.92 -66.90
C THR A 107 22.51 -8.23 -66.51
N GLU A 108 21.52 -8.99 -66.04
CA GLU A 108 20.20 -8.51 -65.58
C GLU A 108 20.30 -7.38 -64.54
N HIS A 109 21.27 -7.45 -63.63
CA HIS A 109 21.47 -6.43 -62.59
C HIS A 109 22.26 -5.21 -63.08
N ALA A 110 22.97 -5.33 -64.20
CA ALA A 110 23.79 -4.25 -64.77
C ALA A 110 22.94 -3.09 -65.32
N ASN A 111 21.73 -3.38 -65.82
CA ASN A 111 20.83 -2.34 -66.33
C ASN A 111 20.47 -1.27 -65.27
N LYS A 112 20.47 -1.63 -63.97
CA LYS A 112 20.27 -0.67 -62.86
C LYS A 112 21.43 0.31 -62.70
N HIS A 113 22.62 -0.07 -63.14
CA HIS A 113 23.83 0.77 -63.12
C HIS A 113 23.97 1.63 -64.39
N VAL A 114 23.43 1.17 -65.52
CA VAL A 114 23.46 1.88 -66.81
C VAL A 114 22.36 2.95 -66.88
N TYR A 115 21.17 2.65 -66.38
CA TYR A 115 20.02 3.55 -66.43
C TYR A 115 19.60 3.98 -65.03
N TYR A 116 19.31 5.27 -64.86
CA TYR A 116 18.80 5.82 -63.60
C TYR A 116 17.46 5.16 -63.26
N THR A 117 17.50 4.22 -62.31
CA THR A 117 16.33 3.47 -61.86
C THR A 117 16.02 3.88 -60.42
N THR A 118 14.80 4.32 -60.15
CA THR A 118 14.37 4.66 -58.78
C THR A 118 14.40 3.43 -57.89
N GLN A 119 14.90 3.54 -56.66
CA GLN A 119 14.88 2.43 -55.69
C GLN A 119 13.45 1.86 -55.56
N GLY A 120 13.31 0.53 -55.72
CA GLY A 120 12.04 -0.15 -55.52
C GLY A 120 11.59 0.03 -54.07
N LYS A 121 10.55 0.85 -53.87
CA LYS A 121 9.98 1.10 -52.54
C LYS A 121 9.16 -0.13 -52.14
N THR A 122 9.68 -0.95 -51.23
CA THR A 122 8.86 -1.96 -50.56
C THR A 122 8.01 -1.25 -49.50
N MET A 123 6.68 -1.33 -49.62
CA MET A 123 5.81 -0.90 -48.53
C MET A 123 5.88 -1.97 -47.43
N VAL A 124 6.72 -1.73 -46.43
CA VAL A 124 6.76 -2.58 -45.24
C VAL A 124 5.56 -2.23 -44.36
N PHE A 125 4.73 -3.22 -44.05
CA PHE A 125 3.62 -3.07 -43.11
C PHE A 125 4.15 -2.67 -41.73
N ARG A 126 3.42 -1.80 -41.02
CA ARG A 126 3.79 -1.41 -39.65
C ARG A 126 3.83 -2.65 -38.76
N PRO A 127 4.89 -2.88 -37.97
CA PRO A 127 4.87 -3.93 -36.96
C PRO A 127 3.69 -3.67 -36.02
N LYS A 128 2.87 -4.70 -35.78
CA LYS A 128 1.80 -4.62 -34.78
C LYS A 128 2.48 -4.33 -33.45
N TYR A 129 2.06 -3.25 -32.78
CA TYR A 129 2.60 -2.82 -31.50
C TYR A 129 2.77 -4.01 -30.56
N ASP A 130 3.99 -4.17 -30.06
CA ASP A 130 4.28 -5.14 -29.01
C ASP A 130 3.30 -4.96 -27.87
N LYS A 131 2.82 -6.11 -27.40
CA LYS A 131 1.83 -6.34 -26.35
C LYS A 131 1.67 -5.12 -25.44
N ILE A 132 0.58 -4.38 -25.66
CA ILE A 132 0.02 -3.44 -24.69
C ILE A 132 0.07 -4.18 -23.35
N LEU A 133 0.74 -3.59 -22.35
CA LEU A 133 0.71 -4.05 -20.98
C LEU A 133 -0.75 -4.25 -20.61
N LEU A 134 -1.23 -5.50 -20.68
CA LEU A 134 -2.58 -5.90 -20.33
C LEU A 134 -2.69 -5.70 -18.83
N THR A 135 -3.00 -4.46 -18.45
CA THR A 135 -3.42 -4.16 -17.09
C THR A 135 -4.76 -4.85 -16.95
N PRO A 136 -4.92 -5.77 -15.98
CA PRO A 136 -6.19 -6.43 -15.76
C PRO A 136 -7.28 -5.36 -15.62
N GLY A 137 -8.44 -5.58 -16.24
CA GLY A 137 -9.57 -4.68 -16.11
C GLY A 137 -9.95 -4.52 -14.64
N PRO A 138 -10.70 -3.47 -14.26
CA PRO A 138 -11.00 -3.16 -12.86
C PRO A 138 -11.67 -4.32 -12.09
N GLY A 139 -12.36 -5.24 -12.77
CA GLY A 139 -12.97 -6.44 -12.18
C GLY A 139 -12.14 -7.73 -12.30
N THR A 140 -10.96 -7.70 -12.91
CA THR A 140 -10.10 -8.88 -13.12
C THR A 140 -9.12 -9.10 -11.96
N TYR A 141 -9.05 -8.15 -11.02
CA TYR A 141 -8.25 -8.29 -9.80
C TYR A 141 -8.94 -9.27 -8.85
N SER A 142 -8.40 -10.48 -8.73
CA SER A 142 -8.78 -11.40 -7.66
C SER A 142 -8.06 -11.00 -6.39
N LEU A 143 -8.81 -10.66 -5.34
CA LEU A 143 -8.23 -10.37 -4.03
C LEU A 143 -7.78 -11.69 -3.38
N PRO A 144 -6.58 -11.75 -2.78
CA PRO A 144 -6.14 -12.93 -2.06
C PRO A 144 -7.11 -13.21 -0.91
N ARG A 145 -7.39 -14.50 -0.67
CA ARG A 145 -8.31 -14.95 0.38
C ARG A 145 -7.83 -14.44 1.74
N ILE A 146 -8.60 -13.52 2.33
CA ILE A 146 -8.32 -12.87 3.63
C ILE A 146 -8.84 -13.68 4.84
N LEU A 147 -9.63 -14.71 4.60
CA LEU A 147 -10.21 -15.59 5.63
C LEU A 147 -9.55 -16.97 5.59
N GLY A 148 -8.71 -17.24 6.59
CA GLY A 148 -8.05 -18.54 6.81
C GLY A 148 -6.58 -18.39 7.19
N PRO A 149 -5.91 -19.48 7.60
CA PRO A 149 -4.53 -19.44 8.10
C PRO A 149 -3.46 -19.09 7.05
N ASN A 150 -3.81 -19.07 5.75
CA ASN A 150 -2.86 -18.89 4.64
C ASN A 150 -3.11 -17.56 3.90
N THR A 151 -2.94 -16.43 4.60
CA THR A 151 -3.03 -15.09 4.02
C THR A 151 -1.65 -14.61 3.56
N VAL A 152 -1.55 -14.12 2.33
CA VAL A 152 -0.26 -13.73 1.71
C VAL A 152 0.27 -12.40 2.24
N TYR A 153 -0.63 -11.47 2.61
CA TYR A 153 -0.26 -10.08 2.89
C TYR A 153 -0.47 -9.65 4.36
N THR A 154 -1.27 -10.39 5.12
CA THR A 154 -1.61 -10.09 6.51
C THR A 154 -1.31 -11.29 7.39
N HIS A 155 -0.98 -11.07 8.65
CA HIS A 155 -0.85 -12.17 9.62
C HIS A 155 -2.25 -12.67 10.00
N ALA A 156 -2.54 -13.96 9.76
CA ALA A 156 -3.78 -14.60 10.17
C ALA A 156 -3.57 -15.39 11.46
N GLU A 157 -4.52 -15.30 12.39
CA GLU A 157 -4.52 -16.14 13.59
C GLU A 157 -4.88 -17.60 13.23
N PRO A 158 -4.38 -18.58 14.00
CA PRO A 158 -4.66 -19.99 13.74
C PRO A 158 -6.17 -20.28 13.83
N CYS A 159 -6.74 -20.78 12.73
CA CYS A 159 -8.15 -21.20 12.68
C CYS A 159 -8.25 -22.65 13.13
N TYR A 160 -8.65 -22.87 14.38
CA TYR A 160 -8.86 -24.20 14.93
C TYR A 160 -10.25 -24.72 14.54
N SER A 161 -10.30 -25.77 13.73
CA SER A 161 -11.52 -26.54 13.57
C SER A 161 -11.60 -27.59 14.68
N MET A 162 -12.74 -27.65 15.36
CA MET A 162 -13.01 -28.75 16.28
C MET A 162 -13.27 -30.01 15.44
N ARG A 163 -12.24 -30.85 15.31
CA ARG A 163 -12.43 -32.21 14.80
C ARG A 163 -13.32 -32.94 15.80
N TRP A 164 -14.41 -33.53 15.33
CA TRP A 164 -15.27 -34.40 16.13
C TRP A 164 -14.42 -35.45 16.86
N LYS A 165 -14.84 -35.78 18.09
CA LYS A 165 -14.19 -36.80 18.92
C LYS A 165 -14.02 -38.08 18.09
N SER A 166 -12.81 -38.61 18.06
CA SER A 166 -12.54 -39.92 17.49
C SER A 166 -13.47 -40.95 18.12
N GLN A 167 -14.09 -41.82 17.32
CA GLN A 167 -14.86 -42.95 17.84
C GLN A 167 -13.96 -44.02 18.49
N HIS A 168 -12.64 -43.86 18.43
CA HIS A 168 -11.69 -44.73 19.11
C HIS A 168 -11.91 -44.66 20.63
N GLN A 169 -12.20 -45.81 21.24
CA GLN A 169 -12.66 -46.03 22.62
C GLN A 169 -14.03 -45.43 22.98
N SER A 170 -14.86 -45.08 21.99
CA SER A 170 -16.25 -44.67 22.24
C SER A 170 -17.19 -45.86 22.37
N CYS A 171 -18.36 -45.66 23.00
CA CYS A 171 -19.42 -46.68 23.09
C CYS A 171 -20.01 -47.09 21.73
N PHE A 172 -19.73 -46.33 20.66
CA PHE A 172 -20.10 -46.62 19.28
C PHE A 172 -18.92 -47.17 18.46
N GLN A 173 -17.80 -47.53 19.10
CA GLN A 173 -16.67 -48.12 18.42
C GLN A 173 -17.03 -49.52 17.94
N ASP A 174 -17.02 -49.71 16.63
CA ASP A 174 -17.18 -51.03 16.02
C ASP A 174 -15.93 -51.89 16.26
N LEU A 175 -16.02 -52.78 17.26
CA LEU A 175 -14.98 -53.73 17.64
C LEU A 175 -14.71 -54.79 16.57
N ALA A 176 -15.57 -54.93 15.55
CA ALA A 176 -15.33 -55.86 14.45
C ALA A 176 -14.10 -55.50 13.62
N ASN A 177 -13.68 -54.24 13.64
CA ASN A 177 -12.49 -53.75 12.92
C ASN A 177 -11.18 -53.90 13.71
N THR A 178 -11.23 -54.40 14.96
CA THR A 178 -10.02 -54.73 15.72
C THR A 178 -9.72 -56.22 15.55
N PRO A 179 -8.62 -56.60 14.87
CA PRO A 179 -8.24 -58.00 14.76
C PRO A 179 -8.06 -58.57 16.17
N GLY A 180 -8.71 -59.70 16.45
CA GLY A 180 -8.55 -60.40 17.72
C GLY A 180 -7.08 -60.84 17.92
N PRO A 181 -6.68 -61.20 19.15
CA PRO A 181 -5.29 -61.60 19.45
C PRO A 181 -4.77 -62.74 18.57
N ALA A 182 -5.67 -63.59 18.04
CA ALA A 182 -5.35 -64.69 17.13
C ALA A 182 -5.15 -64.27 15.66
N ALA A 183 -5.48 -63.02 15.28
CA ALA A 183 -5.32 -62.52 13.92
C ALA A 183 -3.96 -61.84 13.68
N PHE A 184 -3.14 -61.67 14.73
CA PHE A 184 -1.76 -61.24 14.58
C PHE A 184 -0.86 -62.41 14.18
N ASN A 185 0.08 -62.16 13.26
CA ASN A 185 1.05 -63.16 12.85
C ASN A 185 1.93 -63.57 14.04
N LYS A 186 2.17 -64.87 14.18
CA LYS A 186 3.08 -65.40 15.20
C LYS A 186 4.49 -64.91 14.91
N VAL A 187 5.03 -64.06 15.77
CA VAL A 187 6.42 -63.60 15.71
C VAL A 187 7.33 -64.70 16.27
N GLU A 188 8.46 -64.94 15.61
CA GLU A 188 9.47 -65.90 16.07
C GLU A 188 10.09 -65.40 17.40
N LEU A 189 9.98 -66.22 18.45
CA LEU A 189 10.38 -65.83 19.81
C LEU A 189 11.90 -65.75 19.99
N ASP A 190 12.66 -66.38 19.11
CA ASP A 190 14.13 -66.40 19.10
C ASP A 190 14.74 -65.01 18.84
N ILE A 191 13.92 -64.05 18.36
CA ILE A 191 14.31 -62.65 18.17
C ILE A 191 14.48 -61.93 19.52
N TYR A 192 13.67 -62.30 20.52
CA TYR A 192 13.62 -61.60 21.82
C TYR A 192 14.04 -62.46 23.01
N LYS A 193 14.05 -63.79 22.84
CA LYS A 193 14.40 -64.75 23.89
C LYS A 193 15.65 -65.52 23.48
N PRO A 194 16.50 -65.90 24.45
CA PRO A 194 17.67 -66.73 24.16
C PRO A 194 17.23 -68.05 23.52
N ARG A 195 17.72 -68.31 22.31
CA ARG A 195 17.43 -69.50 21.52
C ARG A 195 18.14 -70.72 22.11
N ALA A 196 17.44 -71.86 22.16
CA ALA A 196 18.03 -73.13 22.56
C ALA A 196 19.03 -73.64 21.49
N PRO A 197 20.11 -74.35 21.87
CA PRO A 197 21.06 -74.90 20.91
C PRO A 197 20.37 -75.86 19.94
N MET A 198 20.60 -75.68 18.63
CA MET A 198 19.95 -76.48 17.57
C MET A 198 20.54 -77.88 17.41
N TYR A 199 21.68 -78.16 18.01
CA TYR A 199 22.38 -79.43 17.89
C TYR A 199 22.89 -79.88 19.26
N SER A 200 22.74 -81.18 19.53
CA SER A 200 23.40 -81.88 20.61
C SER A 200 24.57 -82.68 20.03
N ILE A 201 25.70 -82.70 20.74
CA ILE A 201 26.81 -83.61 20.46
C ILE A 201 26.48 -85.04 20.88
#